data_AF-A0A3N2RNK2-F1
#
_entry.id   AF-A0A3N2RNK2-F1
#
_cell.length_a   1.000
_cell.length_b   1.000
_cell.length_c   1.000
_cell.angle_alpha   90.00
_cell.angle_beta   90.00
_cell.angle_gamma   90.00
#
_symmetry.space_group_name_H-M   'P 1'
#
loop_
_entity.id
_entity.type
_entity.pdbx_description
1 polymer ?
#
loop_
_entity_poly.entity_id
_entity_poly.type
_entity_poly.pdbx_seq_one_letter_code
_entity_poly.pdbx_strand_id
1 'polypeptide(L)'
;MSKSMRAMSNHDETEVGAAAFVQAIDPGEYREHFHREFRFAPYYSAGREWPDYEPAYRYGYDRYLHCGGRRFEEVEEALAREWNHCRAASRLHWTEAREAVRDGWHHIERNLPHALDRPLR
;
A
#
# COMPACT_ATOMS: atom_id res chain seq x y z
N MET A 1 47.02 33.28 -6.56
CA MET A 1 46.95 31.81 -6.46
C MET A 1 46.67 31.40 -5.01
N SER A 2 46.05 30.22 -4.82
CA SER A 2 45.56 29.60 -3.55
C SER A 2 44.21 30.17 -3.09
N LYS A 3 43.02 29.60 -3.38
CA LYS A 3 42.47 28.22 -3.30
C LYS A 3 42.37 27.72 -1.85
N SER A 4 41.18 27.82 -1.25
CA SER A 4 40.36 26.73 -0.68
C SER A 4 40.08 27.07 0.79
N MET A 5 38.94 26.80 1.43
CA MET A 5 37.79 25.97 1.07
C MET A 5 36.55 26.49 1.82
N ARG A 6 35.44 26.42 1.10
CA ARG A 6 34.07 26.82 1.39
C ARG A 6 33.55 26.26 2.73
N ALA A 7 33.04 27.14 3.58
CA ALA A 7 31.99 26.81 4.53
C ALA A 7 30.72 26.46 3.74
N MET A 8 30.09 25.34 4.06
CA MET A 8 28.64 25.16 3.95
C MET A 8 28.25 23.84 4.60
N SER A 9 27.59 24.00 5.74
CA SER A 9 26.78 23.01 6.42
C SER A 9 25.65 22.59 5.47
N ASN A 10 25.65 21.36 4.99
CA ASN A 10 24.53 20.79 4.26
C ASN A 10 23.99 19.61 5.06
N HIS A 11 23.07 19.92 5.98
CA HIS A 11 21.92 19.05 6.22
C HIS A 11 21.14 19.01 4.91
N ASP A 12 21.18 17.90 4.16
CA ASP A 12 20.12 17.47 3.23
C ASP A 12 20.49 16.10 2.62
N GLU A 13 20.52 15.03 3.41
CA GLU A 13 20.39 13.67 2.85
C GLU A 13 18.88 13.43 2.75
N THR A 14 18.32 13.98 1.67
CA THR A 14 16.90 14.05 1.40
C THR A 14 16.30 12.64 1.42
N GLU A 15 15.29 12.45 2.27
CA GLU A 15 14.40 11.28 2.37
C GLU A 15 13.53 11.07 1.11
N VAL A 16 14.12 11.18 -0.08
CA VAL A 16 13.46 10.89 -1.37
C VAL A 16 13.43 9.39 -1.65
N GLY A 17 12.98 8.59 -0.68
CA GLY A 17 12.93 7.13 -0.77
C GLY A 17 11.53 6.54 -0.72
N ALA A 18 10.51 7.29 -0.30
CA ALA A 18 9.14 6.77 -0.17
C ALA A 18 8.12 7.57 -0.99
N ALA A 19 8.33 8.88 -1.15
CA ALA A 19 7.34 9.77 -1.79
C ALA A 19 7.27 9.64 -3.32
N ALA A 20 8.31 9.12 -3.99
CA ALA A 20 8.33 8.98 -5.44
C ALA A 20 7.69 7.68 -5.97
N PHE A 21 7.41 6.71 -5.09
CA PHE A 21 7.06 5.35 -5.50
C PHE A 21 5.57 5.14 -5.83
N VAL A 22 4.65 5.98 -5.34
CA VAL A 22 3.21 5.69 -5.45
C VAL A 22 2.41 6.71 -6.27
N GLN A 23 3.08 7.59 -7.00
CA GLN A 23 2.38 8.50 -7.91
C GLN A 23 1.81 7.80 -9.17
N ALA A 24 2.01 6.48 -9.32
CA ALA A 24 1.62 5.75 -10.54
C ALA A 24 0.19 5.19 -10.53
N ILE A 25 -0.45 5.01 -9.37
CA ILE A 25 -1.79 4.37 -9.31
C ILE A 25 -2.78 5.35 -8.69
N ASP A 26 -3.72 5.81 -9.53
CA ASP A 26 -4.82 6.67 -9.10
C ASP A 26 -5.72 5.91 -8.09
N PRO A 27 -6.05 6.52 -6.94
CA PRO A 27 -6.88 5.86 -5.92
C PRO A 27 -8.31 5.59 -6.41
N GLY A 28 -8.82 6.36 -7.37
CA GLY A 28 -10.12 6.14 -8.01
C GLY A 28 -10.12 4.91 -8.92
N GLU A 29 -9.12 4.79 -9.80
CA GLU A 29 -8.91 3.62 -10.67
C GLU A 29 -8.75 2.33 -9.84
N TYR A 30 -7.90 2.37 -8.81
CA TYR A 30 -7.71 1.26 -7.88
C TYR A 30 -9.04 0.84 -7.23
N ARG A 31 -9.78 1.81 -6.68
CA ARG A 31 -11.07 1.56 -6.03
C ARG A 31 -12.07 0.93 -7.00
N GLU A 32 -12.17 1.48 -8.20
CA GLU A 32 -13.12 1.04 -9.22
C GLU A 32 -12.78 -0.35 -9.78
N HIS A 33 -11.49 -0.68 -9.91
CA HIS A 33 -11.04 -2.04 -10.21
C HIS A 33 -11.56 -3.04 -9.16
N PHE A 34 -11.28 -2.80 -7.88
CA PHE A 34 -11.72 -3.70 -6.81
C PHE A 34 -13.23 -3.71 -6.61
N HIS A 35 -13.93 -2.59 -6.87
CA HIS A 35 -15.39 -2.55 -6.81
C HIS A 35 -16.05 -3.51 -7.80
N ARG A 36 -15.41 -3.72 -8.97
CA ARG A 36 -15.88 -4.68 -9.98
C ARG A 36 -15.46 -6.10 -9.65
N GLU A 37 -14.26 -6.29 -9.09
CA GLU A 37 -13.66 -7.62 -8.96
C GLU A 37 -13.86 -8.31 -7.60
N PHE A 38 -14.15 -7.58 -6.52
CA PHE A 38 -14.19 -8.14 -5.15
C PHE A 38 -15.14 -9.33 -4.98
N ARG A 39 -16.21 -9.41 -5.79
CA ARG A 39 -17.20 -10.50 -5.73
C ARG A 39 -16.71 -11.80 -6.38
N PHE A 40 -15.72 -11.69 -7.26
CA PHE A 40 -15.11 -12.83 -7.95
C PHE A 40 -13.85 -13.32 -7.23
N ALA A 41 -13.39 -12.58 -6.22
CA ALA A 41 -12.25 -12.94 -5.44
C ALA A 41 -12.50 -14.23 -4.63
N PRO A 42 -11.47 -15.09 -4.46
CA PRO A 42 -11.61 -16.36 -3.74
C PRO A 42 -11.91 -16.18 -2.24
N TYR A 43 -11.63 -15.00 -1.69
CA TYR A 43 -11.91 -14.61 -0.31
C TYR A 43 -13.25 -13.90 -0.13
N TYR A 44 -14.05 -13.80 -1.20
CA TYR A 44 -15.39 -13.22 -1.11
C TYR A 44 -16.30 -14.11 -0.25
N SER A 45 -16.99 -13.48 0.71
CA SER A 45 -17.97 -14.14 1.56
C SER A 45 -19.39 -13.74 1.17
N ALA A 46 -20.28 -14.72 1.01
CA ALA A 46 -21.67 -14.47 0.64
C ALA A 46 -22.39 -13.59 1.69
N GLY A 47 -23.16 -12.60 1.23
CA GLY A 47 -23.85 -11.64 2.10
C GLY A 47 -23.00 -10.44 2.54
N ARG A 48 -21.75 -10.35 2.06
CA ARG A 48 -20.93 -9.13 2.16
C ARG A 48 -21.12 -8.25 0.94
N GLU A 49 -21.08 -6.95 1.15
CA GLU A 49 -21.26 -5.96 0.09
C GLU A 49 -20.03 -5.08 -0.03
N TRP A 50 -20.02 -4.22 -1.05
CA TRP A 50 -18.89 -3.31 -1.27
C TRP A 50 -18.50 -2.48 -0.03
N PRO A 51 -19.43 -1.91 0.76
CA PRO A 51 -19.07 -1.16 1.97
C PRO A 51 -18.34 -1.98 3.04
N ASP A 52 -18.43 -3.32 2.98
CA ASP A 52 -17.67 -4.20 3.87
C ASP A 52 -16.20 -4.32 3.41
N TYR A 53 -15.96 -4.35 2.11
CA TYR A 53 -14.64 -4.56 1.52
C TYR A 53 -13.89 -3.27 1.20
N GLU A 54 -14.59 -2.18 0.86
CA GLU A 54 -13.98 -0.89 0.52
C GLU A 54 -12.99 -0.42 1.60
N PRO A 55 -13.30 -0.50 2.92
CA PRO A 55 -12.35 -0.05 3.94
C PRO A 55 -11.08 -0.90 3.96
N ALA A 56 -11.15 -2.18 3.60
CA ALA A 56 -10.00 -3.08 3.54
C ALA A 56 -9.07 -2.70 2.38
N TYR A 57 -9.61 -2.53 1.16
CA TYR A 57 -8.82 -2.11 0.01
C TYR A 57 -8.22 -0.73 0.20
N ARG A 58 -8.99 0.22 0.74
CA ARG A 58 -8.51 1.57 1.04
C ARG A 58 -7.39 1.55 2.08
N TYR A 59 -7.53 0.73 3.12
CA TYR A 59 -6.53 0.59 4.15
C TYR A 59 -5.22 0.01 3.62
N GLY A 60 -5.28 -1.00 2.74
CA GLY A 60 -4.10 -1.54 2.06
C GLY A 60 -3.39 -0.50 1.20
N TYR A 61 -4.17 0.25 0.40
CA TYR A 61 -3.63 1.33 -0.44
C TYR A 61 -2.91 2.39 0.38
N ASP A 62 -3.58 2.94 1.42
CA ASP A 62 -3.03 3.97 2.29
C ASP A 62 -1.73 3.51 2.97
N ARG A 63 -1.74 2.30 3.55
CA ARG A 63 -0.57 1.77 4.26
C ARG A 63 0.56 1.40 3.33
N TYR A 64 0.29 1.01 2.08
CA TYR A 64 1.32 0.82 1.07
C TYR A 64 2.14 2.09 0.87
N LEU A 65 1.48 3.26 0.79
CA LEU A 65 2.13 4.58 0.66
C LEU A 65 3.14 4.82 1.79
N HIS A 66 2.74 4.45 3.01
CA HIS A 66 3.55 4.63 4.21
C HIS A 66 4.65 3.56 4.39
N CYS A 67 4.59 2.45 3.67
CA CYS A 67 5.48 1.31 3.87
C CYS A 67 6.67 1.26 2.91
N GLY A 68 6.76 2.17 1.93
CA GLY A 68 8.00 2.41 1.16
C GLY A 68 8.58 1.16 0.48
N GLY A 69 7.73 0.25 -0.01
CA GLY A 69 8.16 -0.96 -0.71
C GLY A 69 8.48 -2.18 0.18
N ARG A 70 8.12 -2.15 1.48
CA ARG A 70 8.08 -3.37 2.31
C ARG A 70 7.05 -4.35 1.77
N ARG A 71 7.30 -5.65 1.97
CA ARG A 71 6.35 -6.69 1.57
C ARG A 71 5.18 -6.73 2.55
N PHE A 72 4.02 -7.18 2.06
CA PHE A 72 2.83 -7.35 2.89
C PHE A 72 3.11 -8.22 4.13
N GLU A 73 3.87 -9.30 3.99
CA GLU A 73 4.16 -10.22 5.11
C GLU A 73 4.94 -9.56 6.26
N GLU A 74 5.72 -8.52 5.97
CA GLU A 74 6.51 -7.80 6.99
C GLU A 74 5.65 -6.81 7.80
N VAL A 75 4.55 -6.37 7.23
CA VAL A 75 3.66 -5.36 7.83
C VAL A 75 2.34 -5.95 8.30
N GLU A 76 2.01 -7.19 7.90
CA GLU A 76 0.75 -7.87 8.18
C GLU A 76 0.38 -7.81 9.66
N GLU A 77 1.31 -8.13 10.57
CA GLU A 77 1.04 -8.12 12.01
C GLU A 77 0.70 -6.73 12.54
N ALA A 78 1.37 -5.69 12.04
CA ALA A 78 1.08 -4.31 12.41
C ALA A 78 -0.29 -3.87 11.85
N LEU A 79 -0.58 -4.24 10.60
CA LEU A 79 -1.86 -3.97 9.96
C LEU A 79 -3.02 -4.64 10.70
N ALA A 80 -2.82 -5.88 11.14
CA ALA A 80 -3.80 -6.67 11.89
C ALA A 80 -4.20 -6.01 13.21
N ARG A 81 -3.22 -5.48 13.95
CA ARG A 81 -3.45 -4.81 15.23
C ARG A 81 -4.29 -3.54 15.07
N GLU A 82 -4.02 -2.78 14.02
CA GLU A 82 -4.65 -1.50 13.71
C GLU A 82 -6.02 -1.67 13.02
N TRP A 83 -6.28 -2.81 12.38
CA TRP A 83 -7.52 -3.03 11.60
C TRP A 83 -8.80 -2.75 12.39
N ASN A 84 -8.88 -3.19 13.65
CA ASN A 84 -10.08 -2.97 14.48
C ASN A 84 -10.38 -1.47 14.71
N HIS A 85 -9.35 -0.62 14.66
CA HIS A 85 -9.48 0.84 14.80
C HIS A 85 -9.79 1.51 13.46
N CYS A 86 -9.29 0.98 12.34
CA CYS A 86 -9.42 1.60 11.00
C CYS A 86 -10.56 1.04 10.14
N ARG A 87 -11.16 -0.09 10.48
CA ARG A 87 -12.20 -0.77 9.68
C ARG A 87 -13.49 0.04 9.46
N ALA A 88 -13.68 1.11 10.23
CA ALA A 88 -14.86 1.98 10.16
C ALA A 88 -16.18 1.17 10.23
N ALA A 89 -17.05 1.29 9.22
CA ALA A 89 -18.31 0.57 9.12
C ALA A 89 -18.19 -0.86 8.58
N SER A 90 -16.97 -1.33 8.25
CA SER A 90 -16.75 -2.68 7.73
C SER A 90 -17.14 -3.73 8.76
N ARG A 91 -17.92 -4.72 8.31
CA ARG A 91 -18.28 -5.89 9.11
C ARG A 91 -17.22 -7.00 9.04
N LEU A 92 -16.15 -6.84 8.26
CA LEU A 92 -15.12 -7.86 8.08
C LEU A 92 -14.20 -7.94 9.31
N HIS A 93 -13.95 -9.17 9.75
CA HIS A 93 -12.86 -9.45 10.68
C HIS A 93 -11.51 -9.37 9.96
N TRP A 94 -10.41 -9.22 10.70
CA TRP A 94 -9.07 -9.17 10.11
C TRP A 94 -8.79 -10.37 9.19
N THR A 95 -9.22 -11.58 9.56
CA THR A 95 -9.01 -12.78 8.72
C THR A 95 -9.66 -12.67 7.34
N GLU A 96 -10.82 -12.03 7.23
CA GLU A 96 -11.49 -11.77 5.94
C GLU A 96 -10.84 -10.57 5.24
N ALA A 97 -10.61 -9.49 5.99
CA ALA A 97 -10.07 -8.24 5.47
C ALA A 97 -8.63 -8.37 4.97
N ARG A 98 -7.79 -9.18 5.62
CA ARG A 98 -6.38 -9.34 5.25
C ARG A 98 -6.21 -9.80 3.81
N GLU A 99 -7.10 -10.67 3.32
CA GLU A 99 -7.01 -11.20 1.96
C GLU A 99 -7.33 -10.08 0.95
N ALA A 100 -8.32 -9.24 1.25
CA ALA A 100 -8.63 -8.06 0.44
C ALA A 100 -7.52 -7.00 0.51
N VAL A 101 -6.98 -6.73 1.70
CA VAL A 101 -5.83 -5.81 1.89
C VAL A 101 -4.62 -6.31 1.10
N ARG A 102 -4.32 -7.61 1.17
CA ARG A 102 -3.20 -8.25 0.48
C ARG A 102 -3.36 -8.21 -1.03
N ASP A 103 -4.56 -8.48 -1.54
CA ASP A 103 -4.84 -8.43 -2.98
C ASP A 103 -4.66 -7.00 -3.52
N GLY A 104 -5.17 -6.01 -2.77
CA GLY A 104 -4.90 -4.60 -2.98
C GLY A 104 -3.40 -4.27 -3.03
N TRP A 105 -2.66 -4.74 -2.04
CA TRP A 105 -1.21 -4.56 -1.95
C TRP A 105 -0.48 -5.11 -3.17
N HIS A 106 -0.77 -6.36 -3.55
CA HIS A 106 -0.17 -7.02 -4.70
C HIS A 106 -0.58 -6.39 -6.03
N HIS A 107 -1.81 -5.87 -6.14
CA HIS A 107 -2.22 -5.10 -7.30
C HIS A 107 -1.34 -3.85 -7.47
N ILE A 108 -1.05 -3.15 -6.38
CA ILE A 108 -0.15 -1.98 -6.44
C ILE A 108 1.27 -2.39 -6.83
N GLU A 109 1.80 -3.46 -6.25
CA GLU A 109 3.13 -4.00 -6.58
C GLU A 109 3.24 -4.41 -8.06
N ARG A 110 2.19 -5.00 -8.64
CA ARG A 110 2.17 -5.44 -10.04
C ARG A 110 2.01 -4.29 -11.04
N ASN A 111 1.28 -3.24 -10.67
CA ASN A 111 0.98 -2.10 -11.53
C ASN A 111 2.01 -0.96 -11.40
N LEU A 112 2.93 -1.04 -10.43
CA LEU A 112 4.07 -0.15 -10.38
C LEU A 112 5.01 -0.43 -11.58
N PRO A 113 5.26 0.54 -12.47
CA PRO A 113 6.14 0.32 -13.62
C PRO A 113 7.58 0.13 -13.12
N HIS A 114 8.11 -1.09 -13.19
CA HIS A 114 9.54 -1.48 -13.21
C HIS A 114 10.58 -0.62 -12.45
N ALA A 115 10.24 0.13 -11.40
CA ALA A 115 11.23 0.73 -10.48
C ALA A 115 11.95 -0.35 -9.65
N LEU A 116 11.49 -1.60 -9.78
CA LEU A 116 12.23 -2.80 -9.48
C LEU A 116 12.71 -3.47 -10.78
N ASP A 117 13.47 -2.77 -11.62
CA ASP A 117 14.58 -3.44 -12.31
C ASP A 117 15.58 -3.86 -11.22
N ARG A 118 15.23 -4.93 -10.51
CA ARG A 118 16.07 -5.57 -9.51
C ARG A 118 16.75 -6.74 -10.21
N PRO A 119 18.04 -6.65 -10.60
CA PRO A 119 18.85 -7.84 -10.74
C PRO A 119 19.19 -8.40 -9.35
N LEU A 120 18.72 -9.63 -9.12
CA LEU A 120 19.18 -10.76 -8.29
C LEU A 120 19.93 -10.50 -6.97
N ARG A 121 19.49 -11.21 -5.93
CA ARG A 121 20.43 -11.82 -4.98
C ARG A 121 20.17 -13.31 -4.90
#